data_AF-A0A7R9L7L5-F1
#
_entry.id   AF-A0A7R9L7L5-F1
#
_cell.length_a   1.000
_cell.length_b   1.000
_cell.length_c   1.000
_cell.angle_alpha   90.00
_cell.angle_beta   90.00
_cell.angle_gamma   90.00
#
_symmetry.space_group_name_H-M   'P 1'
#
loop_
_entity.id
_entity.type
_entity.pdbx_description
1 polymer ?
#
loop_
_entity_poly.entity_id
_entity_poly.type
_entity_poly.pdbx_seq_one_letter_code
_entity_poly.pdbx_strand_id
1 'polypeptide(L)'
;FLDLSDLVKNKGWKKERPTGGKDPIAYNGNVWLGYDDPYQAYDKSKWVKDNGFGGIIVWEVGQDDTQGSCCAVKFPMLRAINNGLFGTGKGPETYGCEHK
;
A
#
# COMPACT_ATOMS: atom_id res chain seq x y z
N PHE A 1 1.53 -7.45 1.79
CA PHE A 1 1.63 -6.58 0.60
C PHE A 1 2.48 -7.25 -0.48
N LEU A 2 3.68 -7.72 -0.13
CA LEU A 2 4.63 -8.32 -1.08
C LEU A 2 4.03 -9.44 -1.95
N ASP A 3 3.39 -10.45 -1.33
CA ASP A 3 2.81 -11.60 -2.06
C ASP A 3 1.73 -11.18 -3.04
N LEU A 4 0.87 -10.23 -2.65
CA LEU A 4 -0.20 -9.74 -3.50
C LEU A 4 0.35 -9.02 -4.72
N SER A 5 1.46 -8.29 -4.55
CA SER A 5 2.07 -7.59 -5.68
C SER A 5 2.61 -8.52 -6.76
N ASP A 6 3.16 -9.66 -6.35
CA ASP A 6 3.57 -10.71 -7.29
C ASP A 6 2.36 -11.25 -8.07
N LEU A 7 1.19 -11.38 -7.43
CA LEU A 7 -0.04 -11.80 -8.11
C LEU A 7 -0.40 -10.82 -9.25
N VAL A 8 -0.36 -9.52 -8.96
CA VAL A 8 -0.75 -8.46 -9.90
C VAL A 8 0.27 -8.32 -11.04
N LYS A 9 1.57 -8.26 -10.72
CA LYS A 9 2.62 -8.03 -11.72
C LYS A 9 2.92 -9.23 -12.59
N ASN A 10 2.99 -10.42 -11.98
CA ASN A 10 3.61 -11.58 -12.62
C ASN A 10 2.62 -12.71 -12.91
N LYS A 11 1.45 -12.72 -12.26
CA LYS A 11 0.47 -13.83 -12.35
C LYS A 11 -0.87 -13.43 -12.96
N GLY A 12 -0.94 -12.27 -13.60
CA GLY A 12 -2.08 -11.83 -14.41
C GLY A 12 -3.33 -11.49 -13.60
N TRP A 13 -3.20 -11.23 -12.29
CA TRP A 13 -4.32 -10.73 -11.49
C TRP A 13 -4.63 -9.28 -11.88
N LYS A 14 -5.92 -8.95 -11.92
CA LYS A 14 -6.37 -7.59 -12.22
C LYS A 14 -6.48 -6.80 -10.94
N LYS A 15 -5.97 -5.57 -10.94
CA LYS A 15 -6.15 -4.59 -9.87
C LYS A 15 -7.24 -3.59 -10.23
N GLU A 16 -8.10 -3.26 -9.28
CA GLU A 16 -9.14 -2.25 -9.41
C GLU A 16 -9.32 -1.48 -8.10
N ARG A 17 -9.77 -0.22 -8.18
CA ARG A 17 -10.33 0.50 -7.03
C ARG A 17 -11.84 0.59 -7.24
N PRO A 18 -12.67 -0.09 -6.42
CA PRO A 18 -14.11 -0.07 -6.57
C PRO A 18 -14.67 1.35 -6.48
N THR A 19 -15.75 1.64 -7.23
CA THR A 19 -16.41 2.95 -7.17
C THR A 19 -16.92 3.21 -5.75
N GLY A 20 -16.51 4.32 -5.14
CA GLY A 20 -16.84 4.68 -3.75
C GLY A 20 -15.93 4.06 -2.69
N GLY A 21 -15.05 3.12 -3.06
CA GLY A 21 -14.02 2.56 -2.20
C GLY A 21 -12.68 3.28 -2.35
N LYS A 22 -11.93 3.41 -1.25
CA LYS A 22 -10.54 3.89 -1.29
C LYS A 22 -9.55 2.75 -1.51
N ASP A 23 -9.83 1.58 -0.93
CA ASP A 23 -8.89 0.45 -0.90
C ASP A 23 -8.94 -0.34 -2.22
N PRO A 24 -7.78 -0.79 -2.73
CA PRO A 24 -7.72 -1.60 -3.94
C PRO A 24 -8.20 -3.03 -3.70
N ILE A 25 -8.70 -3.64 -4.76
CA ILE A 25 -8.94 -5.08 -4.86
C ILE A 25 -8.04 -5.66 -5.96
N ALA A 26 -7.55 -6.87 -5.74
CA ALA A 26 -6.94 -7.71 -6.76
C ALA A 26 -7.85 -8.92 -7.00
N TYR A 27 -8.12 -9.28 -8.26
CA TYR A 27 -8.99 -10.40 -8.58
C TYR A 27 -8.52 -11.23 -9.77
N ASN A 28 -8.86 -12.52 -9.74
CA ASN A 28 -8.65 -13.46 -10.82
C ASN A 28 -9.73 -14.56 -10.76
N GLY A 29 -10.54 -14.65 -11.82
CA GLY A 29 -11.70 -15.55 -11.85
C GLY A 29 -12.68 -15.25 -10.71
N ASN A 30 -12.89 -16.23 -9.84
CA ASN A 30 -13.84 -16.17 -8.73
C ASN A 30 -13.19 -15.80 -7.39
N VAL A 31 -11.90 -15.43 -7.38
CA VAL A 31 -11.17 -15.02 -6.18
C VAL A 31 -10.88 -13.53 -6.24
N TRP A 32 -11.15 -12.83 -5.13
CA TRP A 32 -10.78 -11.43 -4.94
C TRP A 32 -10.09 -11.25 -3.58
N LEU A 33 -9.17 -10.31 -3.52
CA LEU A 33 -8.38 -9.96 -2.35
C LEU A 33 -8.47 -8.44 -2.15
N GLY A 34 -8.99 -8.01 -1.00
CA GLY A 34 -8.90 -6.61 -0.56
C GLY A 34 -7.57 -6.39 0.18
N TYR A 35 -6.91 -5.27 -0.08
CA TYR A 35 -5.62 -4.97 0.53
C TYR A 35 -5.37 -3.48 0.66
N ASP A 36 -4.42 -3.10 1.51
CA ASP A 36 -3.89 -1.74 1.53
C ASP A 36 -2.65 -1.64 0.64
N ASP A 37 -2.58 -0.57 -0.13
CA ASP A 37 -1.36 -0.15 -0.83
C ASP A 37 -0.80 1.14 -0.22
N PRO A 38 0.36 1.63 -0.69
CA PRO A 38 1.00 2.80 -0.10
C PRO A 38 0.11 4.06 -0.07
N TYR A 39 -0.85 4.21 -0.98
CA TYR A 39 -1.79 5.34 -0.93
C TYR A 39 -2.73 5.23 0.28
N GLN A 40 -3.24 4.02 0.57
CA GLN A 40 -4.13 3.79 1.71
C GLN A 40 -3.37 3.89 3.02
N ALA A 41 -2.15 3.38 3.06
CA ALA A 41 -1.27 3.52 4.22
C ALA A 41 -1.00 4.99 4.55
N TYR A 42 -0.75 5.82 3.54
CA TYR A 42 -0.62 7.27 3.69
C TYR A 42 -1.91 7.91 4.19
N ASP A 43 -3.05 7.65 3.53
CA ASP A 43 -4.34 8.24 3.88
C ASP A 43 -4.77 7.89 5.31
N LYS A 44 -4.65 6.62 5.71
CA LYS A 44 -4.96 6.15 7.07
C LYS A 44 -4.04 6.79 8.10
N SER A 45 -2.75 6.94 7.78
CA SER A 45 -1.77 7.62 8.63
C SER A 45 -2.05 9.11 8.80
N LYS A 46 -2.40 9.78 7.71
CA LYS A 46 -2.80 11.17 7.77
C LYS A 46 -4.08 11.33 8.60
N TRP A 47 -5.06 10.44 8.43
CA TRP A 47 -6.29 10.47 9.22
C TRP A 47 -6.03 10.25 10.71
N VAL A 48 -5.17 9.29 11.07
CA VAL A 48 -4.75 9.06 12.47
C VAL A 48 -4.16 10.34 13.07
N LYS A 49 -3.25 11.00 12.34
CA LYS A 49 -2.65 12.27 12.75
C LYS A 49 -3.69 13.37 12.92
N ASP A 50 -4.53 13.59 11.90
CA ASP A 50 -5.51 14.68 11.86
C ASP A 50 -6.56 14.55 12.98
N ASN A 51 -6.82 13.34 13.48
CA ASN A 51 -7.77 13.07 14.55
C ASN A 51 -7.11 12.95 15.94
N GLY A 52 -5.81 13.23 16.07
CA GLY A 52 -5.12 13.28 17.37
C GLY A 52 -4.90 11.92 18.04
N PHE A 53 -4.90 10.82 17.28
CA PHE A 53 -4.54 9.50 17.80
C PHE A 53 -3.02 9.37 18.02
N GLY A 54 -2.62 8.47 18.93
CA GLY A 54 -1.22 8.34 19.35
C GLY A 54 -0.26 7.71 18.32
N GLY A 55 -0.77 7.03 17.29
CA GLY A 55 0.05 6.41 16.25
C GLY A 55 -0.64 5.26 15.53
N ILE A 56 0.15 4.51 14.74
CA ILE A 56 -0.28 3.33 13.99
C ILE A 56 0.51 2.11 14.43
N ILE A 57 -0.18 0.97 14.49
CA ILE A 57 0.43 -0.36 14.59
C ILE A 57 0.46 -0.98 13.19
N VAL A 58 1.59 -1.59 12.83
CA VAL A 58 1.77 -2.30 11.56
C VAL A 58 1.89 -3.79 11.82
N TRP A 59 1.05 -4.58 11.14
CA TRP A 59 1.14 -6.05 11.14
C TRP A 59 1.25 -6.55 9.70
N GLU A 60 2.41 -7.02 9.26
CA GLU A 60 3.72 -6.91 9.92
C GLU A 60 4.79 -6.42 8.94
N VAL A 61 5.92 -5.95 9.49
CA VAL A 61 7.02 -5.36 8.71
C VAL A 61 7.56 -6.33 7.66
N GLY A 62 7.60 -7.64 7.95
CA GLY A 62 8.08 -8.66 7.03
C GLY A 62 7.23 -8.82 5.77
N GLN A 63 5.97 -8.38 5.79
CA GLN A 63 5.04 -8.49 4.66
C GLN A 63 5.01 -7.23 3.77
N ASP A 64 5.81 -6.21 4.10
CA ASP A 64 6.11 -5.06 3.25
C ASP A 64 7.11 -5.46 2.14
N ASP A 65 7.30 -4.61 1.13
CA ASP A 65 8.35 -4.81 0.14
C ASP A 65 9.72 -4.39 0.71
N THR A 66 10.29 -5.27 1.53
CA THR A 66 11.55 -5.03 2.25
C THR A 66 12.76 -4.91 1.32
N GLN A 67 12.67 -5.41 0.08
CA GLN A 67 13.78 -5.45 -0.87
C GLN A 67 13.63 -4.48 -2.04
N GLY A 68 12.46 -3.89 -2.26
CA GLY A 68 12.21 -3.04 -3.43
C GLY A 68 12.07 -3.86 -4.71
N SER A 69 11.49 -5.05 -4.65
CA SER A 69 11.23 -5.89 -5.83
C SER A 69 9.87 -5.60 -6.47
N CYS A 70 8.91 -5.12 -5.66
CA CYS A 70 7.59 -4.68 -6.11
C CYS A 70 7.59 -3.17 -6.43
N CYS A 71 8.26 -2.35 -5.63
CA CYS A 71 8.31 -0.91 -5.82
C CYS A 71 9.72 -0.46 -6.18
N ALA A 72 9.87 0.76 -6.68
CA ALA A 72 11.18 1.38 -6.89
C ALA A 72 11.90 1.74 -5.57
N VAL A 73 11.27 1.47 -4.42
CA VAL A 73 11.78 1.80 -3.07
C VAL A 73 11.57 0.62 -2.13
N LYS A 74 12.46 0.48 -1.14
CA LYS A 74 12.29 -0.44 -0.01
C LYS A 74 11.31 0.11 1.01
N PHE A 75 10.50 -0.76 1.61
CA PHE A 75 9.50 -0.44 2.64
C PHE A 75 8.48 0.63 2.21
N PRO A 76 7.84 0.48 1.04
CA PRO A 76 6.89 1.47 0.52
C PRO A 76 5.72 1.73 1.49
N MET A 77 5.23 0.71 2.22
CA MET A 77 4.15 0.90 3.19
C MET A 77 4.62 1.73 4.39
N LEU A 78 5.78 1.37 4.99
CA LEU A 78 6.31 2.13 6.12
C LEU A 78 6.72 3.57 5.73
N ARG A 79 7.18 3.78 4.49
CA ARG A 79 7.47 5.13 3.97
C ARG A 79 6.21 5.97 3.86
N ALA A 80 5.15 5.40 3.29
CA ALA A 80 3.85 6.05 3.23
C ALA A 80 3.30 6.41 4.63
N ILE A 81 3.44 5.49 5.60
CA ILE A 81 3.00 5.71 6.98
C ILE A 81 3.76 6.87 7.62
N ASN A 82 5.10 6.87 7.51
CA ASN A 82 5.93 7.96 8.03
C ASN A 82 5.60 9.30 7.36
N ASN A 83 5.35 9.30 6.05
CA ASN A 83 4.94 10.50 5.33
C ASN A 83 3.57 11.01 5.81
N GLY A 84 2.59 10.12 6.03
CA GLY A 84 1.26 10.52 6.53
C GLY A 84 1.30 11.05 7.97
N LEU A 85 2.06 10.42 8.86
CA LEU A 85 2.18 10.86 10.26
C LEU A 85 3.01 12.14 10.41
N PHE A 86 4.15 12.24 9.72
CA PHE A 86 5.16 13.26 10.00
C PHE A 86 5.39 14.24 8.85
N GLY A 87 4.79 14.03 7.68
CA GLY A 87 5.06 14.83 6.48
C GLY A 87 6.47 14.64 5.93
N THR A 88 7.14 13.53 6.27
CA THR A 88 8.54 13.28 5.90
C THR A 88 8.65 12.48 4.61
N GLY A 89 9.50 12.92 3.68
CA GLY A 89 9.78 12.20 2.44
C GLY A 89 8.83 12.49 1.27
N LYS A 90 8.97 11.72 0.19
CA LYS A 90 8.12 11.81 -1.02
C LYS A 90 6.85 10.97 -0.85
N GLY A 91 5.77 11.36 -1.51
CA GLY A 91 4.49 10.66 -1.43
C GLY A 91 4.46 9.33 -2.20
N PRO A 92 3.41 8.51 -1.98
CA PRO A 92 3.22 7.19 -2.61
C PRO A 92 3.30 7.19 -4.14
N GLU A 93 2.95 8.30 -4.79
CA GLU A 93 3.03 8.51 -6.23
C GLU A 93 4.44 8.35 -6.81
N THR A 94 5.46 8.52 -5.97
CA THR A 94 6.87 8.41 -6.37
C THR A 94 7.47 7.03 -6.21
N TYR A 95 6.75 6.10 -5.58
CA TYR A 95 7.31 4.79 -5.19
C TYR A 95 7.34 3.80 -6.35
N GLY A 96 6.69 4.10 -7.47
CA GLY A 96 6.64 3.20 -8.63
C GLY A 96 6.04 1.83 -8.30
N CYS A 97 5.12 1.80 -7.33
CA CYS A 97 4.45 0.58 -6.92
C CYS A 97 3.34 0.23 -7.92
N GLU A 98 3.41 -0.99 -8.45
CA GLU A 98 2.41 -1.63 -9.32
C GLU A 98 1.98 -0.81 -10.53
N HIS A 99 2.68 -1.01 -11.64
CA HIS A 99 2.17 -0.75 -12.99
C HIS A 99 1.82 -2.07 -13.67
N LYS A 100 0.84 -1.99 -14.58
CA LYS A 100 0.15 -3.09 -15.29
C LYS A 100 0.87 -4.42 -15.38
#